data_AF-A0A1Y1UWA1-F1
#
_entry.id   AF-A0A1Y1UWA1-F1
#
_cell.length_a   1.000
_cell.length_b   1.000
_cell.length_c   1.000
_cell.angle_alpha   90.00
_cell.angle_beta   90.00
_cell.angle_gamma   90.00
#
_symmetry.space_group_name_H-M   'P 1'
#
loop_
_entity.id
_entity.type
_entity.pdbx_description
1 polymer ?
#
loop_
_entity_poly.entity_id
_entity_poly.type
_entity_poly.pdbx_seq_one_letter_code
_entity_poly.pdbx_strand_id
1 'polypeptide(L)'
;MRFRKRLFEIIEVAEPEDKPSLFYDIFIIITIVISIIPLAFKETCKFFEYSDIIVAIIFVIDYILRLITADYKLKKEKTYLSFILYPFTFWAIIDLFSILPSLSILYDGLKLLRVLNLIKTLRVIRAIKLFRYSNSTTIIFDVISNSKTPLSAVCTLAIGYILVSALIIFNVENDTFDTFFSAVYWATVSLTTVGYGDLYPVTTEGRMIAMVSSLFGIALVALPAGIITAGYMDSLNKIIEEKIESKNKLNEKSKSKSEYDTNKEKYIVKNNFKFLLISMEY
;
A
#
# COMPACT_ATOMS: atom_id res chain seq x y z
N MET A 1 -23.27 14.35 14.91
CA MET A 1 -22.90 13.86 13.55
C MET A 1 -21.71 14.59 12.93
N ARG A 2 -21.63 15.94 12.94
CA ARG A 2 -20.52 16.67 12.29
C ARG A 2 -19.12 16.39 12.89
N PHE A 3 -19.00 16.27 14.22
CA PHE A 3 -17.70 16.04 14.88
C PHE A 3 -17.08 14.68 14.56
N ARG A 4 -17.84 13.58 14.63
CA ARG A 4 -17.35 12.23 14.30
C ARG A 4 -16.95 12.11 12.82
N LYS A 5 -17.71 12.77 11.93
CA LYS A 5 -17.36 12.86 10.51
C LYS A 5 -16.05 13.63 10.29
N ARG A 6 -15.88 14.77 10.98
CA ARG A 6 -14.63 15.55 10.91
C ARG A 6 -13.44 14.77 11.48
N LEU A 7 -13.64 14.03 12.56
CA LEU A 7 -12.62 13.15 13.12
C LEU A 7 -12.21 12.07 12.12
N PHE A 8 -13.18 11.44 11.46
CA PHE A 8 -12.93 10.46 10.39
C PHE A 8 -12.11 11.07 9.24
N GLU A 9 -12.48 12.26 8.77
CA GLU A 9 -11.76 12.98 7.70
C GLU A 9 -10.31 13.33 8.10
N ILE A 10 -10.04 13.59 9.38
CA ILE A 10 -8.70 13.92 9.87
C ILE A 10 -7.80 12.69 9.95
N ILE A 11 -8.35 11.54 10.38
CA ILE A 11 -7.54 10.34 10.64
C ILE A 11 -7.44 9.40 9.44
N GLU A 12 -8.40 9.43 8.52
CA GLU A 12 -8.30 8.71 7.24
C GLU A 12 -7.37 9.49 6.29
N VAL A 13 -6.76 8.78 5.34
CA VAL A 13 -5.67 9.28 4.47
C VAL A 13 -5.97 10.70 3.98
N ALA A 14 -5.05 11.63 4.23
CA ALA A 14 -5.26 13.05 3.98
C ALA A 14 -5.59 13.37 2.52
N GLU A 15 -6.67 14.11 2.31
CA GLU A 15 -6.88 14.85 1.06
C GLU A 15 -5.91 16.06 1.03
N PRO A 16 -5.30 16.40 -0.13
CA PRO A 16 -4.26 17.43 -0.21
C PRO A 16 -4.67 18.82 0.29
N GLU A 17 -5.98 19.11 0.34
CA GLU A 17 -6.52 20.42 0.72
C GLU A 17 -6.73 20.58 2.23
N ASP A 18 -6.70 19.49 3.01
CA ASP A 18 -7.03 19.53 4.44
C ASP A 18 -5.78 19.55 5.34
N LYS A 19 -5.43 20.74 5.84
CA LYS A 19 -4.24 20.95 6.70
C LYS A 19 -4.20 20.11 7.99
N PRO A 20 -5.30 19.95 8.77
CA PRO A 20 -5.27 19.13 9.98
C PRO A 20 -5.09 17.63 9.73
N SER A 21 -5.60 17.07 8.63
CA SER A 21 -5.34 15.67 8.28
C SER A 21 -3.87 15.47 7.91
N LEU A 22 -3.29 16.41 7.14
CA LEU A 22 -1.86 16.39 6.82
C LEU A 22 -0.97 16.43 8.08
N PHE A 23 -1.32 17.28 9.06
CA PHE A 23 -0.58 17.34 10.32
C PHE A 23 -0.67 16.03 11.10
N TYR A 24 -1.85 15.41 11.14
CA TYR A 24 -2.05 14.12 11.79
C TYR A 24 -1.22 13.01 11.14
N ASP A 25 -1.24 12.94 9.80
CA ASP A 25 -0.45 11.97 9.03
C ASP A 25 1.05 12.15 9.29
N ILE A 26 1.56 13.39 9.25
CA ILE A 26 2.96 13.70 9.57
C ILE A 26 3.30 13.29 11.00
N PHE A 27 2.41 13.58 11.96
CA PHE A 27 2.60 13.22 13.36
C PHE A 27 2.72 11.70 13.57
N ILE A 28 1.84 10.91 12.94
CA ILE A 28 1.90 9.45 13.04
C ILE A 28 3.14 8.91 12.31
N ILE A 29 3.51 9.44 11.15
CA ILE A 29 4.73 9.06 10.43
C ILE A 29 5.98 9.30 11.30
N ILE A 30 6.10 10.48 11.91
CA ILE A 30 7.21 10.80 12.82
C ILE A 30 7.22 9.81 14.00
N THR A 31 6.06 9.51 14.58
CA THR A 31 5.93 8.54 15.66
C THR A 31 6.40 7.14 15.24
N ILE A 32 6.06 6.70 14.02
CA ILE A 32 6.53 5.42 13.47
C ILE A 32 8.05 5.43 13.31
N VAL A 33 8.63 6.48 12.73
CA VAL A 33 10.08 6.58 12.54
C VAL A 33 10.82 6.54 13.88
N ILE A 34 10.36 7.31 14.88
CA ILE A 34 10.90 7.27 16.25
C ILE A 34 10.81 5.86 16.83
N SER A 35 9.72 5.14 16.58
CA SER A 35 9.53 3.77 17.09
C SER A 35 10.47 2.72 16.48
N ILE A 36 11.07 3.01 15.32
CA ILE A 36 12.00 2.10 14.63
C ILE A 36 13.43 2.29 15.13
N ILE A 37 13.81 3.50 15.55
CA ILE A 37 15.18 3.83 15.99
C ILE A 37 15.69 2.86 17.09
N PRO A 38 14.92 2.53 18.14
CA PRO A 38 15.36 1.57 19.15
C PRO A 38 15.73 0.18 18.60
N LEU A 39 15.13 -0.25 17.48
CA LEU A 39 15.43 -1.55 16.87
C LEU A 39 16.81 -1.60 16.20
N ALA A 40 17.42 -0.44 15.92
CA ALA A 40 18.77 -0.37 15.34
C ALA A 40 19.88 -0.64 16.38
N PHE A 41 19.55 -0.62 17.67
CA PHE A 41 20.51 -0.79 18.76
C PHE A 41 20.31 -2.16 19.44
N LYS A 42 21.41 -2.88 19.69
CA LYS A 42 21.38 -4.15 20.42
C LYS A 42 21.19 -3.96 21.93
N GLU A 43 21.59 -2.82 22.46
CA GLU A 43 21.46 -2.48 23.88
C GLU A 43 20.17 -1.70 24.14
N THR A 44 19.45 -2.09 25.18
CA THR A 44 18.23 -1.42 25.61
C THR A 44 18.58 -0.35 26.65
N CYS A 45 18.50 0.92 26.27
CA CYS A 45 18.53 2.03 27.23
C CYS A 45 17.14 2.22 27.85
N LYS A 46 17.07 2.68 29.12
CA LYS A 46 15.79 3.05 29.77
C LYS A 46 14.98 4.05 28.94
N PHE A 47 15.65 4.95 28.23
CA PHE A 47 15.02 5.88 27.29
C PHE A 47 14.21 5.17 26.20
N PHE A 48 14.73 4.06 25.65
CA PHE A 48 14.03 3.29 24.62
C PHE A 48 12.78 2.61 25.18
N GLU A 49 12.83 2.08 26.40
CA GLU A 49 11.66 1.50 27.06
C GLU A 49 10.55 2.54 27.27
N TYR A 50 10.89 3.73 27.76
CA TYR A 50 9.91 4.82 27.90
C TYR A 50 9.35 5.27 26.54
N SER A 51 10.20 5.38 25.52
CA SER A 51 9.76 5.75 24.16
C SER A 51 8.79 4.72 23.59
N ASP A 52 9.02 3.43 23.82
CA ASP A 52 8.15 2.34 23.37
C ASP A 52 6.78 2.40 24.02
N ILE A 53 6.70 2.74 25.31
CA ILE A 53 5.44 2.91 26.03
C ILE A 53 4.68 4.12 25.48
N ILE A 54 5.34 5.26 25.29
CA ILE A 54 4.72 6.47 24.75
C ILE A 54 4.17 6.21 23.34
N VAL A 55 4.97 5.62 22.45
CA VAL A 55 4.55 5.24 21.10
C VAL A 55 3.38 4.27 21.15
N ALA A 56 3.42 3.28 22.05
CA ALA A 56 2.33 2.31 22.20
C ALA A 56 1.00 3.01 22.55
N ILE A 57 1.04 3.95 23.50
CA ILE A 57 -0.14 4.73 23.89
C ILE A 57 -0.67 5.52 22.68
N ILE A 58 0.21 6.17 21.92
CA ILE A 58 -0.18 6.91 20.70
C ILE A 58 -0.86 5.96 19.69
N PHE A 59 -0.30 4.77 19.45
CA PHE A 59 -0.89 3.80 18.52
C PHE A 59 -2.20 3.18 19.00
N VAL A 60 -2.35 2.96 20.31
CA VAL A 60 -3.63 2.53 20.90
C VAL A 60 -4.69 3.61 20.69
N ILE A 61 -4.35 4.88 20.94
CA ILE A 61 -5.26 6.00 20.70
C ILE A 61 -5.63 6.09 19.22
N ASP A 62 -4.65 6.06 18.31
CA ASP A 62 -4.86 6.02 16.85
C ASP A 62 -5.82 4.89 16.44
N TYR A 63 -5.60 3.67 16.94
CA TYR A 63 -6.46 2.52 16.66
C TYR A 63 -7.90 2.73 17.18
N ILE A 64 -8.06 3.23 18.41
CA ILE A 64 -9.38 3.49 18.99
C ILE A 64 -10.12 4.58 18.21
N LEU A 65 -9.45 5.67 17.83
CA LEU A 65 -10.07 6.75 17.03
C LEU A 65 -10.59 6.20 15.69
N ARG A 66 -9.82 5.31 15.05
CA ARG A 66 -10.22 4.64 13.80
C ARG A 66 -11.34 3.63 13.99
N LEU A 67 -11.34 2.90 15.11
CA LEU A 67 -12.44 1.99 15.44
C LEU A 67 -13.75 2.76 15.64
N ILE A 68 -13.73 3.88 16.37
CA ILE A 68 -14.92 4.72 16.65
C ILE A 68 -15.53 5.33 15.38
N THR A 69 -14.74 5.45 14.31
CA THR A 69 -15.15 6.04 13.02
C THR A 69 -15.28 5.01 11.90
N ALA A 70 -15.18 3.72 12.22
CA ALA A 70 -15.23 2.62 11.24
C ALA A 70 -16.56 2.53 10.47
N ASP A 71 -17.64 3.06 11.03
CA ASP A 71 -18.95 3.18 10.39
C ASP A 71 -18.91 4.02 9.12
N TYR A 72 -18.11 5.09 9.08
CA TYR A 72 -17.95 5.92 7.90
C TYR A 72 -17.12 5.25 6.79
N LYS A 73 -16.16 4.40 7.17
CA LYS A 73 -15.27 3.70 6.23
C LYS A 73 -15.98 2.57 5.49
N LEU A 74 -16.71 1.72 6.21
CA LEU A 74 -17.28 0.49 5.66
C LEU A 74 -18.59 0.71 4.91
N LYS A 75 -19.21 1.90 4.97
CA LYS A 75 -20.46 2.29 4.30
C LYS A 75 -21.58 1.22 4.36
N LYS A 76 -21.58 0.34 5.36
CA LYS A 76 -22.59 -0.70 5.54
C LYS A 76 -23.80 -0.14 6.26
N GLU A 77 -24.99 -0.54 5.80
CA GLU A 77 -26.31 -0.06 6.29
C GLU A 77 -26.54 -0.30 7.80
N LYS A 78 -25.79 -1.22 8.43
CA LYS A 78 -25.89 -1.54 9.86
C LYS A 78 -24.64 -1.10 10.63
N THR A 79 -24.78 0.01 11.37
CA THR A 79 -23.72 0.70 12.13
C THR A 79 -22.95 -0.20 13.09
N TYR A 80 -23.60 -1.13 13.79
CA TYR A 80 -22.96 -2.00 14.78
C TYR A 80 -22.02 -3.07 14.18
N LEU A 81 -22.38 -3.59 13.01
CA LEU A 81 -21.57 -4.61 12.34
C LEU A 81 -20.21 -4.04 11.90
N SER A 82 -20.17 -2.76 11.52
CA SER A 82 -18.94 -2.08 11.10
C SER A 82 -17.86 -2.08 12.18
N PHE A 83 -18.22 -1.94 13.46
CA PHE A 83 -17.26 -1.96 14.58
C PHE A 83 -16.64 -3.34 14.81
N ILE A 84 -17.43 -4.42 14.65
CA ILE A 84 -16.94 -5.80 14.83
C ILE A 84 -16.13 -6.25 13.61
N LEU A 85 -16.49 -5.80 12.41
CA LEU A 85 -15.80 -6.13 11.17
C LEU A 85 -14.47 -5.36 11.00
N TYR A 86 -14.34 -4.15 11.55
CA TYR A 86 -13.16 -3.32 11.37
C TYR A 86 -11.84 -4.00 11.79
N PRO A 87 -11.72 -4.64 12.98
CA PRO A 87 -10.51 -5.36 13.39
C PRO A 87 -10.04 -6.46 12.41
N PHE A 88 -10.93 -6.97 11.56
CA PHE A 88 -10.61 -7.99 10.56
C PHE A 88 -10.22 -7.40 9.20
N THR A 89 -10.12 -6.07 9.08
CA THR A 89 -9.60 -5.41 7.87
C THR A 89 -8.07 -5.44 7.86
N PHE A 90 -7.46 -5.53 6.67
CA PHE A 90 -6.01 -5.66 6.50
C PHE A 90 -5.21 -4.61 7.30
N TRP A 91 -5.59 -3.33 7.20
CA TRP A 91 -4.92 -2.25 7.91
C TRP A 91 -5.14 -2.30 9.43
N ALA A 92 -6.32 -2.68 9.90
CA ALA A 92 -6.60 -2.82 11.33
C ALA A 92 -5.81 -4.00 11.95
N ILE A 93 -5.60 -5.07 11.19
CA ILE A 93 -4.75 -6.20 11.59
C ILE A 93 -3.30 -5.72 11.78
N ILE A 94 -2.77 -4.91 10.85
CA ILE A 94 -1.43 -4.30 10.98
C ILE A 94 -1.36 -3.38 12.20
N ASP A 95 -2.39 -2.55 12.43
CA ASP A 95 -2.46 -1.69 13.62
C ASP A 95 -2.44 -2.51 14.92
N LEU A 96 -3.20 -3.62 14.98
CA LEU A 96 -3.26 -4.51 16.13
C LEU A 96 -1.92 -5.20 16.39
N PHE A 97 -1.30 -5.76 15.36
CA PHE A 97 0.03 -6.38 15.47
C PHE A 97 1.13 -5.37 15.82
N SER A 98 0.95 -4.09 15.50
CA SER A 98 1.89 -3.02 15.87
C SER A 98 1.82 -2.66 17.36
N ILE A 99 0.68 -2.90 18.01
CA ILE A 99 0.42 -2.64 19.44
C ILE A 99 0.79 -3.85 20.30
N LEU A 100 0.59 -5.07 19.78
CA LEU A 100 0.80 -6.33 20.50
C LEU A 100 2.18 -6.45 21.21
N PRO A 101 3.32 -6.02 20.62
CA PRO A 101 4.63 -6.08 21.27
C PRO A 101 4.73 -5.24 22.54
N SER A 102 3.92 -4.19 22.66
CA SER A 102 3.94 -3.29 23.80
C SER A 102 3.19 -3.89 24.99
N LEU A 103 2.25 -4.80 24.74
CA LEU A 103 1.52 -5.52 25.79
C LEU A 103 2.41 -6.54 26.50
N SER A 104 3.44 -7.09 25.84
CA SER A 104 4.33 -8.07 26.49
C SER A 104 5.09 -7.51 27.69
N ILE A 105 5.29 -6.18 27.74
CA ILE A 105 5.93 -5.48 28.87
C ILE A 105 5.04 -5.53 30.12
N LEU A 106 3.71 -5.57 29.96
CA LEU A 106 2.74 -5.64 31.05
C LEU A 106 2.59 -7.06 31.63
N TYR A 107 2.93 -8.10 30.86
CA TYR A 107 2.76 -9.51 31.23
C TYR A 107 4.10 -10.23 31.52
N ASP A 108 5.15 -9.48 31.88
CA ASP A 108 6.52 -9.99 32.10
C ASP A 108 6.61 -11.06 33.23
N GLY A 109 5.51 -11.30 33.94
CA GLY A 109 5.31 -12.43 34.86
C GLY A 109 5.00 -13.79 34.20
N LEU A 110 4.69 -13.84 32.90
CA LEU A 110 4.38 -15.07 32.14
C LEU A 110 5.57 -15.58 31.30
N LYS A 111 6.80 -15.37 31.78
CA LYS A 111 8.09 -15.70 31.10
C LYS A 111 8.31 -17.17 30.68
N LEU A 112 7.35 -18.07 30.92
CA LEU A 112 7.44 -19.49 30.59
C LEU A 112 7.26 -19.83 29.10
N LEU A 113 6.79 -18.89 28.27
CA LEU A 113 6.52 -19.17 26.86
C LEU A 113 7.58 -18.56 25.93
N ARG A 114 8.40 -19.41 25.30
CA ARG A 114 9.41 -19.05 24.26
C ARG A 114 8.82 -18.21 23.11
N VAL A 115 7.51 -18.31 22.88
CA VAL A 115 6.73 -17.53 21.90
C VAL A 115 6.74 -16.02 22.19
N LEU A 116 6.91 -15.59 23.45
CA LEU A 116 6.95 -14.17 23.82
C LEU A 116 8.16 -13.42 23.26
N ASN A 117 9.26 -14.11 22.95
CA ASN A 117 10.42 -13.49 22.30
C ASN A 117 10.15 -13.14 20.83
N LEU A 118 9.31 -13.91 20.13
CA LEU A 118 8.89 -13.61 18.76
C LEU A 118 7.91 -12.43 18.73
N ILE A 119 7.13 -12.22 19.79
CA ILE A 119 6.25 -11.04 19.88
C ILE A 119 7.07 -9.74 19.92
N LYS A 120 8.32 -9.77 20.39
CA LYS A 120 9.22 -8.61 20.35
C LYS A 120 9.63 -8.23 18.92
N THR A 121 9.75 -9.19 17.99
CA THR A 121 10.12 -8.89 16.60
C THR A 121 8.96 -8.31 15.79
N LEU A 122 7.71 -8.52 16.24
CA LEU A 122 6.53 -7.88 15.65
C LEU A 122 6.59 -6.34 15.73
N ARG A 123 7.50 -5.74 16.52
CA ARG A 123 7.76 -4.28 16.48
C ARG A 123 8.10 -3.77 15.07
N VAL A 124 8.70 -4.60 14.22
CA VAL A 124 9.01 -4.26 12.82
C VAL A 124 7.74 -4.03 12.00
N ILE A 125 6.61 -4.64 12.36
CA ILE A 125 5.32 -4.46 11.67
C ILE A 125 4.85 -3.01 11.71
N ARG A 126 5.28 -2.22 12.71
CA ARG A 126 5.00 -0.77 12.79
C ARG A 126 5.46 -0.02 11.54
N ALA A 127 6.55 -0.46 10.90
CA ALA A 127 7.05 0.13 9.66
C ALA A 127 6.07 -0.05 8.50
N ILE A 128 5.29 -1.13 8.49
CA ILE A 128 4.27 -1.40 7.46
C ILE A 128 3.16 -0.33 7.51
N LYS A 129 2.91 0.29 8.68
CA LYS A 129 1.94 1.39 8.79
C LYS A 129 2.30 2.58 7.89
N LEU A 130 3.56 2.79 7.52
CA LEU A 130 3.98 3.86 6.60
C LEU A 130 3.30 3.74 5.24
N PHE A 131 3.08 2.52 4.75
CA PHE A 131 2.40 2.30 3.47
C PHE A 131 0.94 2.75 3.49
N ARG A 132 0.29 2.83 4.65
CA ARG A 132 -1.10 3.32 4.76
C ARG A 132 -1.22 4.80 4.39
N TYR A 133 -0.22 5.60 4.75
CA TYR A 133 -0.18 7.05 4.52
C TYR A 133 0.29 7.41 3.11
N SER A 134 0.61 6.40 2.29
CA SER A 134 0.98 6.57 0.90
C SER A 134 -0.26 6.36 0.02
N ASN A 135 -0.68 7.42 -0.68
CA ASN A 135 -1.71 7.34 -1.72
C ASN A 135 -1.30 6.39 -2.87
N SER A 136 0.00 6.14 -3.05
CA SER A 136 0.53 5.25 -4.07
C SER A 136 0.22 3.77 -3.80
N THR A 137 -0.07 3.40 -2.55
CA THR A 137 -0.29 1.99 -2.17
C THR A 137 -1.54 1.41 -2.80
N THR A 138 -2.61 2.20 -2.92
CA THR A 138 -3.86 1.76 -3.58
C THR A 138 -3.61 1.51 -5.06
N ILE A 139 -2.91 2.42 -5.73
CA ILE A 139 -2.54 2.28 -7.15
C ILE A 139 -1.69 1.01 -7.34
N ILE A 140 -0.67 0.79 -6.50
CA ILE A 140 0.18 -0.41 -6.57
C ILE A 140 -0.66 -1.69 -6.40
N PHE A 141 -1.59 -1.70 -5.44
CA PHE A 141 -2.44 -2.87 -5.21
C PHE A 141 -3.40 -3.13 -6.38
N ASP A 142 -3.94 -2.07 -6.97
CA ASP A 142 -4.79 -2.15 -8.15
C ASP A 142 -4.01 -2.69 -9.34
N VAL A 143 -2.78 -2.21 -9.56
CA VAL A 143 -1.88 -2.71 -10.60
C VAL A 143 -1.58 -4.20 -10.42
N ILE A 144 -1.21 -4.62 -9.22
CA ILE A 144 -0.95 -6.04 -8.93
C ILE A 144 -2.21 -6.86 -9.18
N SER A 145 -3.38 -6.38 -8.75
CA SER A 145 -4.65 -7.09 -8.92
C SER A 145 -5.06 -7.20 -10.39
N ASN A 146 -4.87 -6.14 -11.16
CA ASN A 146 -5.19 -6.09 -12.59
C ASN A 146 -4.19 -6.90 -13.43
N SER A 147 -2.94 -7.01 -12.97
CA SER A 147 -1.89 -7.76 -13.65
C SER A 147 -1.67 -9.17 -13.10
N LYS A 148 -2.63 -9.74 -12.34
CA LYS A 148 -2.51 -11.08 -11.73
C LYS A 148 -2.19 -12.18 -12.76
N THR A 149 -2.90 -12.20 -13.87
CA THR A 149 -2.73 -13.22 -14.92
C THR A 149 -1.31 -13.19 -15.53
N PRO A 150 -0.80 -12.04 -16.04
CA PRO A 150 0.56 -11.99 -16.56
C PRO A 150 1.63 -12.20 -15.47
N LEU A 151 1.46 -11.67 -14.25
CA LEU A 151 2.41 -11.97 -13.16
C LEU A 151 2.45 -13.47 -12.82
N SER A 152 1.30 -14.14 -12.79
CA SER A 152 1.24 -15.58 -12.52
C SER A 152 1.98 -16.37 -13.59
N ALA A 153 1.85 -16.00 -14.87
CA ALA A 153 2.58 -16.64 -15.95
C ALA A 153 4.10 -16.50 -15.79
N VAL A 154 4.58 -15.32 -15.40
CA VAL A 154 6.01 -15.09 -15.13
C VAL A 154 6.49 -15.91 -13.93
N CYS A 155 5.71 -15.99 -12.84
CA CYS A 155 6.03 -16.84 -11.71
C CYS A 155 6.13 -18.32 -12.11
N THR A 156 5.21 -18.82 -12.93
CA THR A 156 5.26 -20.19 -13.44
C THR A 156 6.50 -20.43 -14.30
N LEU A 157 6.85 -19.49 -15.19
CA LEU A 157 8.07 -19.57 -15.99
C LEU A 157 9.34 -19.53 -15.12
N ALA A 158 9.37 -18.68 -14.10
CA ALA A 158 10.49 -18.59 -13.17
C ALA A 158 10.69 -19.89 -12.37
N ILE A 159 9.61 -20.47 -11.84
CA ILE A 159 9.67 -21.77 -11.15
C ILE A 159 10.12 -22.87 -12.11
N GLY A 160 9.57 -22.91 -13.33
CA GLY A 160 9.98 -23.87 -14.35
C GLY A 160 11.47 -23.74 -14.69
N TYR A 161 11.96 -22.52 -14.90
CA TYR A 161 13.37 -22.24 -15.13
C TYR A 161 14.25 -22.71 -13.96
N ILE A 162 13.87 -22.41 -12.71
CA ILE A 162 14.64 -22.80 -11.52
C ILE A 162 14.75 -24.33 -11.47
N LEU A 163 13.63 -25.03 -11.62
CA LEU A 163 13.60 -26.50 -11.53
C LEU A 163 14.40 -27.16 -12.65
N VAL A 164 14.27 -26.68 -13.90
CA VAL A 164 15.01 -27.21 -15.04
C VAL A 164 16.51 -26.95 -14.89
N SER A 165 16.90 -25.72 -14.54
CA SER A 165 18.31 -25.35 -14.38
C SER A 165 18.95 -26.11 -13.23
N ALA A 166 18.23 -26.26 -12.11
CA ALA A 166 18.66 -27.06 -10.97
C ALA A 166 18.82 -28.54 -11.33
N LEU A 167 17.88 -29.11 -12.10
CA LEU A 167 17.95 -30.52 -12.49
C LEU A 167 19.14 -30.78 -13.41
N ILE A 168 19.36 -29.92 -14.40
CA ILE A 168 20.49 -30.04 -15.32
C ILE A 168 21.81 -29.93 -14.53
N ILE A 169 21.96 -28.89 -13.71
CA ILE A 169 23.23 -28.68 -13.01
C ILE A 169 23.50 -29.77 -11.97
N PHE A 170 22.47 -30.26 -11.28
CA PHE A 170 22.62 -31.32 -10.28
C PHE A 170 23.13 -32.63 -10.89
N ASN A 171 22.74 -32.95 -12.15
CA ASN A 171 23.22 -34.15 -12.84
C ASN A 171 24.61 -33.99 -13.49
N VAL A 172 24.97 -32.76 -13.87
CA VAL A 172 26.28 -32.46 -14.50
C VAL A 172 27.37 -32.27 -13.45
N GLU A 173 27.02 -31.69 -12.30
CA GLU A 173 27.93 -31.31 -11.22
C GLU A 173 27.71 -32.18 -9.97
N ASN A 174 27.86 -33.50 -10.12
CA ASN A 174 27.52 -34.49 -9.09
C ASN A 174 28.29 -34.30 -7.76
N ASP A 175 29.51 -33.74 -7.79
CA ASP A 175 30.35 -33.55 -6.60
C ASP A 175 30.27 -32.14 -6.00
N THR A 176 29.62 -31.20 -6.69
CA THR A 176 29.56 -29.77 -6.29
C THR A 176 28.27 -29.43 -5.56
N PHE A 177 27.17 -30.12 -5.90
CA PHE A 177 25.86 -29.91 -5.28
C PHE A 177 25.46 -31.13 -4.46
N ASP A 178 25.63 -31.05 -3.14
CA ASP A 178 25.34 -32.18 -2.21
C ASP A 178 23.89 -32.68 -2.29
N THR A 179 22.94 -31.79 -2.61
CA THR A 179 21.53 -32.12 -2.73
C THR A 179 20.89 -31.36 -3.88
N PHE A 180 19.79 -31.90 -4.41
CA PHE A 180 18.97 -31.18 -5.40
C PHE A 180 18.49 -29.82 -4.87
N PHE A 181 18.26 -29.70 -3.56
CA PHE A 181 17.87 -28.44 -2.94
C PHE A 181 19.00 -27.38 -3.02
N SER A 182 20.26 -27.80 -2.90
CA SER A 182 21.43 -26.92 -3.11
C SER A 182 21.49 -26.40 -4.55
N ALA A 183 21.14 -27.23 -5.54
CA ALA A 183 21.04 -26.82 -6.94
C ALA A 183 19.86 -25.87 -7.19
N VAL A 184 18.71 -26.08 -6.53
CA VAL A 184 17.55 -25.17 -6.57
C VAL A 184 17.90 -23.82 -5.94
N TYR A 185 18.62 -23.81 -4.82
CA TYR A 185 19.13 -22.60 -4.18
C TYR A 185 20.03 -21.82 -5.12
N TRP A 186 21.02 -22.50 -5.72
CA TRP A 186 21.91 -21.87 -6.71
C TRP A 186 21.14 -21.31 -7.91
N ALA A 187 20.21 -22.07 -8.49
CA ALA A 187 19.41 -21.63 -9.63
C ALA A 187 18.53 -20.42 -9.28
N THR A 188 18.01 -20.35 -8.04
CA THR A 188 17.22 -19.22 -7.55
C THR A 188 18.07 -17.97 -7.36
N VAL A 189 19.21 -18.09 -6.69
CA VAL A 189 20.17 -16.99 -6.45
C VAL A 189 20.76 -16.47 -7.77
N SER A 190 20.98 -17.37 -8.73
CA SER A 190 21.44 -17.04 -10.08
C SER A 190 20.35 -16.38 -10.92
N LEU A 191 19.11 -16.91 -10.91
CA LEU A 191 17.96 -16.32 -11.61
C LEU A 191 17.75 -14.88 -11.13
N THR A 192 17.73 -14.68 -9.82
CA THR A 192 17.48 -13.38 -9.18
C THR A 192 18.67 -12.42 -9.27
N THR A 193 19.75 -12.81 -9.96
CA THR A 193 20.98 -12.00 -10.15
C THR A 193 21.69 -11.60 -8.85
N VAL A 194 21.38 -12.27 -7.72
CA VAL A 194 22.02 -12.01 -6.42
C VAL A 194 23.44 -12.56 -6.41
N GLY A 195 23.61 -13.81 -6.85
CA GLY A 195 24.93 -14.41 -7.09
C GLY A 195 25.89 -14.36 -5.89
N TYR A 196 25.51 -14.90 -4.73
CA TYR A 196 26.37 -14.90 -3.53
C TYR A 196 27.76 -15.53 -3.74
N GLY A 197 27.88 -16.49 -4.67
CA GLY A 197 29.14 -17.15 -5.01
C GLY A 197 29.59 -18.23 -4.02
N ASP A 198 28.71 -18.60 -3.08
CA ASP A 198 28.90 -19.68 -2.11
C ASP A 198 28.77 -21.07 -2.75
N LEU A 199 27.91 -21.21 -3.76
CA LEU A 199 27.78 -22.40 -4.61
C LEU A 199 27.86 -21.98 -6.08
N TYR A 200 28.63 -22.71 -6.89
CA TYR A 200 28.76 -22.46 -8.33
C TYR A 200 29.33 -23.68 -9.06
N PRO A 201 28.98 -23.90 -10.34
CA PRO A 201 29.49 -25.03 -11.10
C PRO A 201 30.99 -24.88 -11.39
N VAL A 202 31.75 -25.96 -11.19
CA VAL A 202 33.21 -25.95 -11.34
C VAL A 202 33.67 -26.61 -12.63
N THR A 203 32.89 -27.55 -13.18
CA THR A 203 33.19 -28.24 -14.43
C THR A 203 32.98 -27.32 -15.64
N THR A 204 33.68 -27.61 -16.73
CA THR A 204 33.53 -26.84 -17.98
C THR A 204 32.10 -26.93 -18.53
N GLU A 205 31.47 -28.10 -18.44
CA GLU A 205 30.09 -28.33 -18.89
C GLU A 205 29.09 -27.54 -18.05
N GLY A 206 29.20 -27.63 -16.72
CA GLY A 206 28.37 -26.87 -15.79
C GLY A 206 28.52 -25.35 -15.96
N ARG A 207 29.73 -24.87 -16.22
CA ARG A 207 29.97 -23.44 -16.53
C ARG A 207 29.31 -23.01 -17.85
N MET A 208 29.37 -23.83 -18.90
CA MET A 208 28.67 -23.52 -20.17
C MET A 208 27.16 -23.45 -19.95
N ILE A 209 26.59 -24.39 -19.19
CA ILE A 209 25.18 -24.39 -18.83
C ILE A 209 24.83 -23.13 -18.03
N ALA A 210 25.64 -22.77 -17.03
CA ALA A 210 25.43 -21.55 -16.25
C ALA A 210 25.45 -20.29 -17.12
N MET A 211 26.39 -20.15 -18.06
CA MET A 211 26.45 -19.01 -18.97
C MET A 211 25.17 -18.86 -19.79
N VAL A 212 24.68 -19.97 -20.37
CA VAL A 212 23.42 -19.98 -21.13
C VAL A 212 22.24 -19.66 -20.23
N SER A 213 22.19 -20.29 -19.05
CA SER A 213 21.16 -20.10 -18.02
C SER A 213 21.06 -18.61 -17.63
N SER A 214 22.18 -17.94 -17.39
CA SER A 214 22.22 -16.52 -17.01
C SER A 214 21.57 -15.60 -18.04
N LEU A 215 21.68 -15.89 -19.34
CA LEU A 215 21.02 -15.11 -20.39
C LEU A 215 19.49 -15.19 -20.28
N PHE A 216 18.95 -16.39 -20.07
CA PHE A 216 17.53 -16.58 -19.82
C PHE A 216 17.08 -15.96 -18.49
N GLY A 217 17.92 -16.03 -17.46
CA GLY A 217 17.63 -15.45 -16.15
C GLY A 217 17.39 -13.95 -16.20
N ILE A 218 18.26 -13.21 -16.89
CA ILE A 218 18.11 -11.74 -17.07
C ILE A 218 16.79 -11.41 -17.78
N ALA A 219 16.44 -12.16 -18.83
CA ALA A 219 15.20 -11.96 -19.56
C ALA A 219 13.97 -12.18 -18.65
N LEU A 220 13.98 -13.24 -17.82
CA LEU A 220 12.89 -13.56 -16.90
C LEU A 220 12.72 -12.50 -15.80
N VAL A 221 13.81 -12.01 -15.19
CA VAL A 221 13.74 -11.00 -14.13
C VAL A 221 13.24 -9.64 -14.62
N ALA A 222 13.43 -9.32 -15.90
CA ALA A 222 12.92 -8.07 -16.48
C ALA A 222 11.39 -8.04 -16.61
N LEU A 223 10.73 -9.21 -16.72
CA LEU A 223 9.28 -9.28 -17.02
C LEU A 223 8.37 -8.70 -15.92
N PRO A 224 8.53 -9.03 -14.61
CA PRO A 224 7.66 -8.48 -13.57
C PRO A 224 7.74 -6.96 -13.50
N ALA A 225 8.94 -6.40 -13.62
CA ALA A 225 9.14 -4.96 -13.63
C ALA A 225 8.38 -4.30 -14.80
N GLY A 226 8.53 -4.83 -16.02
CA GLY A 226 7.81 -4.33 -17.19
C GLY A 226 6.29 -4.40 -17.05
N ILE A 227 5.75 -5.52 -16.54
CA ILE A 227 4.31 -5.70 -16.33
C ILE A 227 3.76 -4.71 -15.31
N ILE A 228 4.47 -4.51 -14.19
CA ILE A 228 4.07 -3.56 -13.15
C ILE A 228 4.12 -2.13 -13.69
N THR A 229 5.17 -1.75 -14.42
CA THR A 229 5.28 -0.41 -15.02
C THR A 229 4.16 -0.15 -16.02
N ALA A 230 3.86 -1.10 -16.91
CA ALA A 230 2.75 -0.96 -17.85
C ALA A 230 1.41 -0.80 -17.13
N GLY A 231 1.11 -1.66 -16.15
CA GLY A 231 -0.14 -1.57 -15.39
C GLY A 231 -0.25 -0.26 -14.57
N TYR A 232 0.87 0.25 -14.06
CA TYR A 232 0.91 1.54 -13.36
C TYR A 232 0.61 2.71 -14.30
N MET A 233 1.19 2.73 -15.51
CA MET A 233 0.87 3.71 -16.54
C MET A 233 -0.60 3.65 -16.95
N ASP A 234 -1.16 2.45 -17.14
CA ASP A 234 -2.58 2.28 -17.48
C ASP A 234 -3.50 2.82 -16.37
N SER A 235 -3.16 2.56 -15.12
CA SER A 235 -3.92 3.07 -13.96
C SER A 235 -3.86 4.59 -13.88
N LEU A 236 -2.69 5.20 -14.12
CA LEU A 236 -2.54 6.65 -14.13
C LEU A 236 -3.30 7.30 -15.29
N ASN A 237 -3.25 6.72 -16.49
CA ASN A 237 -3.97 7.23 -17.65
C ASN A 237 -5.48 7.26 -17.40
N LYS A 238 -6.05 6.20 -16.80
CA LYS A 238 -7.46 6.18 -16.39
C LYS A 238 -7.81 7.30 -15.42
N ILE A 239 -6.99 7.54 -14.40
CA ILE A 239 -7.21 8.62 -13.42
C ILE A 239 -7.18 10.00 -14.12
N ILE A 240 -6.29 10.19 -15.09
CA ILE A 240 -6.18 11.43 -15.87
C ILE A 240 -7.43 11.61 -16.76
N GLU A 241 -7.85 10.57 -17.47
CA GLU A 241 -9.05 10.57 -18.31
C GLU A 241 -10.31 10.90 -17.51
N GLU A 242 -10.51 10.26 -16.35
CA GLU A 242 -11.63 10.54 -15.44
C GLU A 242 -11.62 12.00 -14.94
N LYS A 243 -10.43 12.56 -14.65
CA LYS A 243 -10.27 13.98 -14.27
C LYS A 243 -10.61 14.92 -15.42
N ILE A 244 -10.25 14.58 -16.65
CA ILE A 244 -10.58 15.38 -17.84
C ILE A 244 -12.10 15.33 -18.09
N GLU A 245 -12.70 14.15 -18.04
CA GLU A 245 -14.14 13.98 -18.29
C GLU A 245 -14.99 14.69 -17.23
N SER A 246 -14.62 14.57 -15.95
CA SER A 246 -15.29 15.29 -14.86
C SER A 246 -15.17 16.81 -15.01
N LYS A 247 -13.99 17.32 -15.38
CA LYS A 247 -13.79 18.76 -15.66
C LYS A 247 -14.63 19.23 -16.85
N ASN A 248 -14.75 18.44 -17.91
CA ASN A 248 -15.59 18.74 -19.06
C ASN A 248 -17.08 18.79 -18.67
N LYS A 249 -17.57 17.82 -17.91
CA LYS A 249 -18.95 17.81 -17.38
C LYS A 249 -19.24 19.03 -16.50
N LEU A 250 -18.29 19.47 -15.68
CA LEU A 250 -18.44 20.70 -14.90
C LEU A 250 -18.51 21.96 -15.80
N ASN A 251 -17.67 22.03 -16.84
CA ASN A 251 -17.66 23.14 -17.78
C ASN A 251 -18.95 23.23 -18.62
N GLU A 252 -19.53 22.09 -19.00
CA GLU A 252 -20.83 22.05 -19.69
C GLU A 252 -21.98 22.49 -18.77
N LYS A 253 -21.96 22.06 -17.49
CA LYS A 253 -22.93 22.51 -16.49
C LYS A 253 -22.82 24.01 -16.20
N SER A 254 -21.61 24.57 -16.16
CA SER A 254 -21.43 26.01 -15.95
C SER A 254 -21.84 26.84 -17.16
N LYS A 255 -21.54 26.38 -18.39
CA LYS A 255 -22.02 27.02 -19.63
C LYS A 255 -23.54 27.01 -19.74
N SER A 256 -24.18 25.87 -19.55
CA SER A 256 -25.66 25.76 -19.60
C SER A 256 -26.35 26.62 -18.55
N LYS A 257 -25.78 26.73 -17.34
CA LYS A 257 -26.30 27.62 -16.29
C LYS A 257 -26.13 29.10 -16.64
N SER A 258 -24.97 29.49 -17.18
CA SER A 258 -24.71 30.85 -17.68
C SER A 258 -25.67 31.24 -18.81
N GLU A 259 -25.93 30.34 -19.75
CA GLU A 259 -26.82 30.59 -20.88
C GLU A 259 -28.28 30.71 -20.45
N TYR A 260 -28.70 29.89 -19.47
CA TYR A 260 -30.01 30.02 -18.83
C TYR A 260 -30.18 31.36 -18.12
N ASP A 261 -29.20 31.79 -17.31
CA ASP A 261 -29.24 33.05 -16.58
C ASP A 261 -29.28 34.27 -17.55
N THR A 262 -28.50 34.22 -18.62
CA THR A 262 -28.49 35.27 -19.67
C THR A 262 -29.83 35.37 -20.42
N ASN A 263 -30.43 34.23 -20.76
CA ASN A 263 -31.74 34.21 -21.42
C ASN A 263 -32.86 34.69 -20.50
N LYS A 264 -32.77 34.37 -19.20
CA LYS A 264 -33.71 34.86 -18.18
C LYS A 264 -33.63 36.38 -18.03
N GLU A 265 -32.43 36.96 -17.98
CA GLU A 265 -32.25 38.42 -17.96
C GLU A 265 -32.85 39.09 -19.20
N LYS A 266 -32.57 38.58 -20.41
CA LYS A 266 -33.17 39.10 -21.65
C LYS A 266 -34.69 39.05 -21.63
N TYR A 267 -35.28 37.99 -21.08
CA TYR A 267 -36.73 37.84 -20.97
C TYR A 267 -37.34 38.86 -19.99
N ILE A 268 -36.70 39.09 -18.85
CA ILE A 268 -37.12 40.08 -17.84
C ILE A 268 -37.04 41.49 -18.42
N VAL A 269 -35.94 41.86 -19.08
CA VAL A 269 -35.77 43.18 -19.72
C VAL A 269 -36.84 43.41 -20.79
N LYS A 270 -37.09 42.40 -21.65
CA LYS A 270 -38.11 42.49 -22.71
C LYS A 270 -39.52 42.68 -22.15
N ASN A 271 -39.88 41.97 -21.08
CA ASN A 271 -41.19 42.12 -20.44
C ASN A 271 -41.34 43.47 -19.73
N ASN A 272 -40.30 43.95 -19.04
CA ASN A 272 -40.34 45.28 -18.42
C ASN A 272 -40.48 46.40 -19.46
N PHE A 273 -39.79 46.30 -20.61
CA PHE A 273 -39.94 47.26 -21.71
C PHE A 273 -41.35 47.24 -22.31
N LYS A 274 -41.93 46.04 -22.48
CA LYS A 274 -43.30 45.89 -22.97
C LYS A 274 -44.33 46.47 -21.99
N PHE A 275 -44.11 46.29 -20.68
CA PHE A 275 -44.95 46.86 -19.64
C PHE A 275 -44.88 48.40 -19.63
N LEU A 276 -43.69 48.97 -19.80
CA LEU A 276 -43.46 50.41 -19.91
C LEU A 276 -44.19 51.04 -21.11
N LEU A 277 -44.13 50.40 -22.27
CA LEU A 277 -44.84 50.87 -23.47
C LEU A 277 -46.36 50.88 -23.27
N ILE A 278 -46.92 49.83 -22.65
CA ILE A 278 -48.36 49.76 -22.36
C ILE A 278 -48.77 50.84 -21.35
N SER A 279 -47.92 51.18 -20.38
CA SER A 279 -48.20 52.24 -19.41
C SER A 279 -48.07 53.68 -19.95
N MET A 280 -47.54 53.87 -21.16
CA MET A 280 -47.45 55.19 -21.81
C MET A 280 -48.61 55.47 -22.79
N GLU A 281 -49.46 54.48 -23.08
CA GLU A 281 -50.62 54.60 -23.97
C GLU A 281 -51.94 54.92 -23.24
N TYR A 282 -51.89 55.16 -21.92
CA TYR A 282 -53.02 55.59 -21.06
C TYR A 282 -52.68 56.91 -20.35
#